data_AF-A0A7J5ATD1-F1
#
_entry.id   AF-A0A7J5ATD1-F1
#
_cell.length_a   1.000
_cell.length_b   1.000
_cell.length_c   1.000
_cell.angle_alpha   90.00
_cell.angle_beta   90.00
_cell.angle_gamma   90.00
#
_symmetry.space_group_name_H-M   'P 1'
#
loop_
_entity.id
_entity.type
_entity.pdbx_description
1 polymer ?
#
loop_
_entity_poly.entity_id
_entity_poly.type
_entity_poly.pdbx_seq_one_letter_code
_entity_poly.pdbx_strand_id
1 'polypeptide(L)'
;MAADYYDADTENGDHIADPSEDALYMLLQDLDQPDNTFVTINPADDSDWYASVSLLDDGSYEVERRDPSHHQHEHTTGTNISAIAKDLTIWLADRDYPGRPTNRS
;
A
#
# COMPACT_ATOMS: atom_id res chain seq x y z
N MET A 1 3.37 13.28 -17.28
CA MET A 1 3.52 13.59 -15.85
C MET A 1 2.56 12.65 -15.15
N ALA A 2 3.07 11.58 -14.53
CA ALA A 2 2.24 10.80 -13.62
C ALA A 2 1.91 11.75 -12.47
N ALA A 3 0.63 11.88 -12.12
CA ALA A 3 0.27 12.63 -10.93
C ALA A 3 0.60 11.74 -9.74
N ASP A 4 1.23 12.30 -8.72
CA ASP A 4 1.48 11.60 -7.46
C ASP A 4 0.11 11.41 -6.77
N TYR A 5 -0.45 10.21 -6.87
CA TYR A 5 -1.79 9.90 -6.36
C TYR A 5 -1.76 9.41 -4.91
N TYR A 6 -0.66 8.77 -4.53
CA TYR A 6 -0.43 8.19 -3.22
C TYR A 6 1.06 8.07 -2.96
N ASP A 7 1.42 7.98 -1.70
CA ASP A 7 2.78 7.78 -1.21
C ASP A 7 2.87 6.51 -0.38
N ALA A 8 4.04 5.88 -0.39
CA ALA A 8 4.39 4.84 0.55
C ALA A 8 5.55 5.31 1.43
N ASP A 9 5.33 5.27 2.74
CA ASP A 9 6.29 5.59 3.78
C ASP A 9 6.62 4.33 4.58
N THR A 10 7.90 4.02 4.75
CA THR A 10 8.34 2.97 5.67
C THR A 10 8.71 3.54 7.03
N GLU A 11 8.70 2.68 8.06
CA GLU A 11 9.13 3.06 9.40
C GLU A 11 10.57 3.64 9.43
N ASN A 12 11.45 3.12 8.57
CA ASN A 12 12.84 3.57 8.46
C ASN A 12 13.00 4.93 7.72
N GLY A 13 11.89 5.50 7.22
CA GLY A 13 11.86 6.80 6.56
C GLY A 13 12.12 6.78 5.05
N ASP A 14 12.04 5.60 4.40
CA ASP A 14 11.94 5.55 2.94
C ASP A 14 10.58 6.07 2.51
N HIS A 15 10.58 6.92 1.49
CA HIS A 15 9.38 7.53 0.91
C HIS A 15 9.41 7.36 -0.61
N ILE A 16 8.36 6.75 -1.16
CA ILE A 16 8.17 6.61 -2.61
C ILE A 16 6.82 7.21 -2.98
N ALA A 17 6.84 8.22 -3.87
CA ALA A 17 5.64 8.75 -4.49
C ALA A 17 5.21 7.87 -5.68
N ASP A 18 3.91 7.60 -5.79
CA ASP A 18 3.28 6.74 -6.80
C ASP A 18 4.02 5.39 -7.00
N PRO A 19 4.21 4.58 -5.93
CA PRO A 19 4.94 3.33 -6.03
C PRO A 19 4.21 2.36 -6.98
N SER A 20 4.98 1.76 -7.89
CA SER A 20 4.53 0.65 -8.73
C SER A 20 4.44 -0.66 -7.93
N GLU A 21 3.81 -1.69 -8.49
CA GLU A 21 3.77 -3.03 -7.89
C GLU A 21 5.17 -3.54 -7.53
N ASP A 22 6.14 -3.38 -8.44
CA ASP A 22 7.54 -3.77 -8.20
C ASP A 22 8.18 -2.95 -7.07
N ALA A 23 7.85 -1.65 -6.96
CA ALA A 23 8.36 -0.82 -5.89
C ALA A 23 7.78 -1.24 -4.53
N LEU A 24 6.48 -1.52 -4.47
CA LEU A 24 5.83 -2.09 -3.28
C LEU A 24 6.44 -3.43 -2.91
N TYR A 25 6.67 -4.32 -3.89
CA TYR A 25 7.33 -5.60 -3.66
C TYR A 25 8.73 -5.41 -3.03
N MET A 26 9.53 -4.46 -3.53
CA MET A 26 10.84 -4.17 -2.96
C MET A 26 10.75 -3.64 -1.53
N LEU A 27 9.83 -2.70 -1.25
CA LEU A 27 9.63 -2.17 0.11
C LEU A 27 9.22 -3.28 1.09
N LEU A 28 8.30 -4.15 0.69
CA LEU A 28 7.84 -5.26 1.53
C LEU A 28 8.93 -6.31 1.77
N GLN A 29 9.80 -6.53 0.79
CA GLN A 29 10.95 -7.41 0.92
C GLN A 29 12.03 -6.83 1.85
N ASP A 30 12.09 -5.50 1.95
CA ASP A 30 13.03 -4.78 2.82
C ASP A 30 12.53 -4.63 4.26
N LEU A 31 11.27 -5.00 4.55
CA LEU A 31 10.76 -5.03 5.92
C LEU A 31 11.55 -6.05 6.75
N ASP A 32 12.01 -5.61 7.91
CA ASP A 32 12.78 -6.38 8.87
C ASP A 32 12.42 -5.99 10.31
N GLN A 33 12.90 -6.77 11.27
CA GLN A 33 12.78 -6.45 12.68
C GLN A 33 14.17 -6.27 13.30
N PRO A 34 14.39 -5.25 14.15
CA PRO A 34 13.38 -4.34 14.73
C PRO A 34 13.26 -2.97 14.04
N ASP A 35 14.00 -2.72 12.95
CA ASP A 35 14.24 -1.36 12.47
C ASP A 35 13.26 -0.90 11.37
N ASN A 36 12.69 -1.82 10.57
CA ASN A 36 11.78 -1.50 9.47
C ASN A 36 10.55 -2.44 9.47
N THR A 37 9.66 -2.28 10.45
CA THR A 37 8.62 -3.29 10.71
C THR A 37 7.35 -3.12 9.89
N PHE A 38 7.09 -1.93 9.33
CA PHE A 38 5.91 -1.68 8.52
C PHE A 38 6.12 -0.63 7.42
N VAL A 39 5.24 -0.69 6.43
CA VAL A 39 5.04 0.34 5.41
C VAL A 39 3.60 0.83 5.48
N THR A 40 3.41 2.14 5.34
CA THR A 40 2.10 2.79 5.28
C THR A 40 1.94 3.42 3.91
N ILE A 41 0.75 3.32 3.32
CA ILE A 41 0.40 3.90 2.03
C ILE A 41 -0.75 4.86 2.26
N ASN A 42 -0.52 6.14 2.00
CA ASN A 42 -1.50 7.20 2.19
C ASN A 42 -1.82 7.88 0.86
N PRO A 43 -3.03 8.46 0.74
CA PRO A 43 -3.34 9.37 -0.36
C PRO A 43 -2.43 10.60 -0.29
N ALA A 44 -1.99 11.04 -1.47
CA ALA A 44 -1.29 12.32 -1.60
C ALA A 44 -2.27 13.52 -1.58
N ASP A 45 -3.58 13.26 -1.56
CA ASP A 45 -4.66 14.24 -1.45
C ASP A 45 -5.35 14.19 -0.07
N ASP A 46 -6.43 14.94 0.12
CA ASP A 46 -7.20 15.00 1.37
C ASP A 46 -8.13 13.78 1.60
N SER A 47 -7.89 12.63 0.96
CA SER A 47 -8.69 11.43 1.18
C SER A 47 -8.38 10.77 2.54
N ASP A 48 -9.40 10.13 3.13
CA ASP A 48 -9.29 9.52 4.47
C ASP A 48 -8.93 8.01 4.46
N TRP A 49 -8.62 7.45 3.30
CA TRP A 49 -8.23 6.03 3.19
C TRP A 49 -6.75 5.83 3.52
N TYR A 50 -6.36 4.64 3.95
CA TYR A 50 -4.96 4.22 4.05
C TYR A 50 -4.83 2.71 3.87
N ALA A 51 -3.65 2.26 3.47
CA ALA A 51 -3.24 0.87 3.67
C ALA A 51 -1.97 0.81 4.50
N SER A 52 -1.80 -0.26 5.26
CA SER A 52 -0.54 -0.57 5.91
C SER A 52 -0.20 -2.03 5.71
N VAL A 53 1.10 -2.32 5.68
CA VAL A 53 1.62 -3.68 5.73
C VAL A 53 2.65 -3.77 6.84
N SER A 54 2.45 -4.71 7.76
CA SER A 54 3.29 -4.92 8.92
C SER A 54 3.91 -6.32 8.88
N LEU A 55 5.18 -6.43 9.23
CA LEU A 55 5.88 -7.70 9.41
C LEU A 55 5.65 -8.22 10.83
N LEU A 56 4.97 -9.36 10.95
CA LEU A 56 4.69 -10.02 12.22
C LEU A 56 5.88 -10.85 12.72
N ASP A 57 5.91 -11.11 14.03
CA ASP A 57 6.99 -11.87 14.71
C ASP A 57 7.16 -13.31 14.20
N ASP A 58 6.12 -13.87 13.57
CA ASP A 58 6.14 -15.20 12.97
C ASP A 58 6.70 -15.19 11.52
N GLY A 59 7.10 -14.03 11.02
CA GLY A 59 7.61 -13.82 9.67
C GLY A 59 6.52 -13.73 8.60
N SER A 60 5.25 -13.64 8.99
CA SER A 60 4.15 -13.35 8.07
C SER A 60 3.89 -11.84 7.96
N TYR A 61 3.15 -11.46 6.93
CA TYR A 61 2.77 -10.07 6.69
C TYR A 61 1.30 -9.88 6.97
N GLU A 62 1.00 -8.79 7.63
CA GLU A 62 -0.33 -8.33 7.96
C GLU A 62 -0.65 -7.12 7.09
N VAL A 63 -1.79 -7.13 6.40
CA VAL A 63 -2.21 -6.08 5.46
C VAL A 63 -3.52 -5.49 5.96
N GLU A 64 -3.50 -4.22 6.34
CA GLU A 64 -4.69 -3.45 6.69
C GLU A 64 -5.05 -2.50 5.55
N ARG A 65 -6.34 -2.41 5.24
CA ARG A 65 -6.90 -1.56 4.20
C ARG A 65 -8.13 -0.89 4.76
N ARG A 66 -8.10 0.44 4.86
CA ARG A 66 -9.23 1.21 5.37
C ARG A 66 -9.62 2.28 4.38
N ASP A 67 -10.90 2.30 4.04
CA ASP A 67 -11.51 3.32 3.20
C ASP A 67 -12.87 3.72 3.81
N PRO A 68 -12.90 4.83 4.58
CA PRO A 68 -14.14 5.32 5.17
C PRO A 68 -15.20 5.73 4.14
N SER A 69 -14.79 6.23 2.97
CA SER A 69 -15.69 6.70 1.91
C SER A 69 -16.49 5.55 1.30
N HIS A 70 -15.89 4.36 1.22
CA HIS A 70 -16.54 3.12 0.77
C HIS A 70 -17.02 2.22 1.91
N HIS A 71 -16.96 2.68 3.17
CA HIS A 71 -17.24 1.87 4.37
C HIS A 71 -16.44 0.56 4.42
N GLN A 72 -15.23 0.55 3.88
CA GLN A 72 -14.37 -0.62 3.82
C GLN A 72 -13.34 -0.58 4.95
N HIS A 73 -13.22 -1.69 5.65
CA HIS A 73 -12.13 -1.96 6.57
C HIS A 73 -11.85 -3.46 6.46
N GLU A 74 -10.74 -3.80 5.84
CA GLU A 74 -10.31 -5.18 5.64
C GLU A 74 -8.93 -5.38 6.26
N HIS A 75 -8.76 -6.59 6.80
CA HIS A 75 -7.52 -7.03 7.40
C HIS A 75 -7.21 -8.45 6.95
N THR A 76 -6.06 -8.64 6.30
CA THR A 76 -5.68 -9.91 5.68
C THR A 76 -4.22 -10.23 6.02
N THR A 77 -3.94 -11.50 6.34
CA THR A 77 -2.59 -12.00 6.62
C THR A 77 -2.09 -12.88 5.48
N GLY A 78 -0.81 -12.80 5.12
CA GLY A 78 -0.21 -13.62 4.07
C GLY A 78 1.30 -13.73 4.19
N THR A 79 1.89 -14.72 3.52
CA THR A 79 3.35 -14.93 3.48
C THR A 79 3.95 -14.68 2.10
N ASN A 80 3.11 -14.42 1.09
CA ASN A 80 3.56 -14.22 -0.28
C ASN A 80 3.57 -12.73 -0.62
N ILE A 81 4.75 -12.13 -0.58
CA ILE A 81 4.98 -10.71 -0.85
C ILE A 81 4.48 -10.30 -2.24
N SER A 82 4.71 -11.12 -3.28
CA SER A 82 4.25 -10.82 -4.64
C SER A 82 2.73 -10.77 -4.73
N ALA A 83 2.02 -11.66 -4.02
CA ALA A 83 0.56 -11.63 -3.97
C ALA A 83 0.06 -10.38 -3.23
N ILE A 84 0.70 -10.04 -2.10
CA ILE A 84 0.35 -8.86 -1.30
C ILE A 84 0.55 -7.57 -2.10
N ALA A 85 1.72 -7.38 -2.72
CA ALA A 85 2.04 -6.20 -3.52
C ALA A 85 1.07 -6.03 -4.69
N LYS A 86 0.72 -7.13 -5.37
CA LYS A 86 -0.26 -7.13 -6.45
C LYS A 86 -1.66 -6.77 -5.96
N ASP A 87 -2.12 -7.38 -4.87
CA ASP A 87 -3.46 -7.10 -4.32
C ASP A 87 -3.57 -5.65 -3.84
N LEU A 88 -2.50 -5.10 -3.23
CA LEU A 88 -2.42 -3.69 -2.88
C LEU A 88 -2.46 -2.78 -4.11
N THR A 89 -1.71 -3.11 -5.16
CA THR A 89 -1.72 -2.34 -6.42
C THR A 89 -3.11 -2.32 -7.05
N ILE A 90 -3.82 -3.45 -7.06
CA ILE A 90 -5.20 -3.53 -7.55
C ILE A 90 -6.12 -2.66 -6.69
N TRP A 91 -5.99 -2.74 -5.37
CA TRP A 91 -6.79 -1.97 -4.42
C TRP A 91 -6.54 -0.45 -4.55
N LEU A 92 -5.30 -0.02 -4.74
CA LEU A 92 -4.93 1.36 -5.04
C LEU A 92 -5.51 1.79 -6.39
N ALA A 93 -5.44 0.94 -7.40
CA ALA A 93 -5.96 1.22 -8.72
C ALA A 93 -7.50 1.32 -8.78
N ASP A 94 -8.22 0.70 -7.83
CA ASP A 94 -9.69 0.78 -7.75
C ASP A 94 -10.19 2.14 -7.28
N ARG A 95 -9.30 2.98 -6.74
CA ARG A 95 -9.66 4.31 -6.27
C ARG A 95 -9.94 5.27 -7.42
N ASP A 96 -11.07 5.94 -7.30
CA ASP A 96 -11.46 7.06 -8.15
C ASP A 96 -10.60 8.29 -7.80
N TYR A 97 -9.40 8.37 -8.37
CA TYR A 97 -8.60 9.58 -8.33
C TYR A 97 -9.15 10.58 -9.36
N PRO A 98 -9.50 11.82 -8.97
CA PRO A 98 -9.97 12.83 -9.90
C PRO A 98 -8.85 13.18 -10.91
N GLY A 99 -8.88 12.53 -12.09
CA GLY A 99 -7.89 12.73 -13.15
C GLY A 99 -7.26 11.46 -13.72
N ARG A 100 -7.46 10.28 -13.09
CA ARG A 100 -7.01 9.01 -13.67
C ARG A 100 -7.93 8.66 -14.84
N PRO A 101 -7.42 8.45 -16.08
CA PRO A 101 -8.27 7.96 -17.15
C PRO A 101 -8.77 6.58 -16.76
N THR A 102 -10.05 6.49 -16.41
CA THR A 102 -10.73 5.21 -16.16
C THR A 102 -10.68 4.43 -17.47
N ASN A 103 -9.76 3.48 -17.60
CA ASN A 103 -9.73 2.59 -18.75
C ASN A 103 -10.88 1.59 -18.60
N ARG A 104 -12.09 2.05 -18.92
CA ARG A 104 -13.27 1.20 -19.10
C ARG A 104 -13.02 0.37 -20.35
N SER A 105 -12.69 -0.90 -20.16
CA SER A 105 -12.68 -1.91 -21.22
C SER A 105 -14.10 -2.35 -21.54
#